data_AF-A0A1A3CA27-F1
#
_entry.id   AF-A0A1A3CA27-F1
#
_cell.length_a   1.000
_cell.length_b   1.000
_cell.length_c   1.000
_cell.angle_alpha   90.00
_cell.angle_beta   90.00
_cell.angle_gamma   90.00
#
_symmetry.space_group_name_H-M   'P 1'
#
loop_
_entity.id
_entity.type
_entity.pdbx_description
1 polymer ?
#
loop_
_entity_poly.entity_id
_entity_poly.type
_entity_poly.pdbx_seq_one_letter_code
_entity_poly.pdbx_strand_id
1 'polypeptide(L)' 'MDLLTASDKDAARKAADTLERYNPPASVKDAIEHFVTTGGAHFDDPDYTKNNKALDGWVKQVCPS' A
#
# COMPACT_ATOMS: atom_id res chain seq x y z
N MET A 1 -8.74 5.70 5.12
CA MET A 1 -8.73 4.27 4.78
C MET A 1 -7.30 3.92 4.44
N ASP A 2 -6.71 2.96 5.14
CA ASP A 2 -5.33 2.49 4.93
C ASP A 2 -5.37 1.16 4.17
N LEU A 3 -4.45 0.94 3.22
CA LEU A 3 -4.31 -0.34 2.51
C LEU A 3 -4.09 -1.50 3.48
N LEU A 4 -3.44 -1.26 4.62
CA LEU A 4 -3.19 -2.27 5.64
C LEU A 4 -4.46 -2.72 6.37
N THR A 5 -5.53 -1.92 6.29
CA THR A 5 -6.82 -2.18 6.96
C THR A 5 -7.96 -2.43 5.99
N ALA A 6 -7.69 -2.37 4.68
CA ALA A 6 -8.69 -2.63 3.67
C ALA A 6 -9.12 -4.10 3.71
N SER A 7 -10.42 -4.35 3.54
CA SER A 7 -11.03 -5.68 3.56
C SER A 7 -11.58 -6.12 2.21
N ASP A 8 -11.52 -5.24 1.21
CA ASP A 8 -11.95 -5.48 -0.16
C ASP A 8 -11.20 -4.57 -1.14
N LYS A 9 -11.32 -4.89 -2.43
CA LYS A 9 -10.61 -4.18 -3.51
C LYS A 9 -11.05 -2.72 -3.67
N ASP A 10 -12.30 -2.39 -3.39
CA ASP A 10 -12.81 -1.02 -3.53
C ASP A 10 -12.26 -0.12 -2.41
N ALA A 11 -12.22 -0.64 -1.17
CA ALA A 11 -11.59 0.02 -0.04
C ALA A 11 -10.08 0.18 -0.26
N ALA A 12 -9.41 -0.87 -0.76
CA ALA A 12 -7.98 -0.83 -1.07
C ALA A 12 -7.67 0.18 -2.18
N ARG A 13 -8.48 0.23 -3.26
CA ARG A 13 -8.32 1.21 -4.34
C ARG A 13 -8.48 2.65 -3.85
N LYS A 14 -9.47 2.94 -3.01
CA LYS A 14 -9.63 4.28 -2.42
C LYS A 14 -8.42 4.71 -1.57
N ALA A 15 -7.83 3.78 -0.83
CA ALA A 15 -6.61 4.03 -0.07
C ALA A 15 -5.42 4.28 -1.02
N ALA A 16 -5.27 3.45 -2.06
CA ALA A 16 -4.25 3.61 -3.10
C ALA A 16 -4.34 4.98 -3.80
N ASP A 17 -5.52 5.39 -4.24
CA ASP A 17 -5.76 6.68 -4.90
C ASP A 17 -5.31 7.87 -4.02
N THR A 18 -5.35 7.72 -2.69
CA THR A 18 -4.89 8.74 -1.76
C THR A 18 -3.35 8.78 -1.73
N LEU A 19 -2.70 7.61 -1.62
CA LEU A 19 -1.24 7.52 -1.60
C LEU A 19 -0.61 7.93 -2.93
N GLU A 20 -1.21 7.57 -4.05
CA GLU A 20 -0.68 7.86 -5.39
C GLU A 20 -0.60 9.37 -5.69
N ARG A 21 -1.42 10.20 -5.04
CA ARG A 21 -1.35 11.67 -5.13
C ARG A 21 -0.04 12.25 -4.61
N TYR A 22 0.66 11.51 -3.75
CA TYR A 22 1.99 11.88 -3.25
C TYR A 22 3.11 11.47 -4.21
N ASN A 23 2.76 10.98 -5.41
CA ASN A 23 3.66 10.52 -6.45
C ASN A 23 4.75 9.55 -5.95
N PRO A 24 4.36 8.39 -5.38
CA PRO A 24 5.31 7.39 -4.91
C PRO A 24 6.25 6.93 -6.03
N PRO A 25 7.49 6.53 -5.69
CA PRO A 25 8.40 5.91 -6.65
C PRO A 25 7.81 4.57 -7.16
N ALA A 26 8.28 4.12 -8.33
CA ALA A 26 7.73 2.95 -9.02
C ALA A 26 7.63 1.70 -8.12
N SER A 27 8.66 1.41 -7.33
CA SER A 27 8.67 0.26 -6.41
C SER A 27 7.58 0.31 -5.34
N VAL A 28 7.15 1.51 -4.92
CA VAL A 28 6.07 1.70 -3.95
C VAL A 28 4.72 1.62 -4.64
N LYS A 29 4.59 2.13 -5.87
CA LYS A 29 3.39 1.94 -6.70
C LYS A 29 3.11 0.46 -6.95
N ASP A 30 4.14 -0.33 -7.26
CA ASP A 30 4.01 -1.77 -7.44
C ASP A 30 3.49 -2.46 -6.17
N ALA A 31 4.01 -2.06 -5.00
CA ALA A 31 3.54 -2.58 -3.70
C ALA A 31 2.09 -2.18 -3.39
N ILE A 32 1.70 -0.93 -3.70
CA ILE A 32 0.33 -0.45 -3.55
C ILE A 32 -0.62 -1.26 -4.44
N GLU A 33 -0.30 -1.42 -5.73
CA GLU A 33 -1.13 -2.14 -6.69
C GLU A 33 -1.27 -3.63 -6.36
N HIS A 34 -0.22 -4.23 -5.79
CA HIS A 34 -0.28 -5.59 -5.25
C HIS A 34 -1.37 -5.69 -4.17
N PHE A 35 -1.32 -4.81 -3.17
CA PHE A 35 -2.32 -4.79 -2.10
C PHE A 35 -3.73 -4.45 -2.60
N VAL A 36 -3.88 -3.60 -3.64
CA VAL A 36 -5.20 -3.40 -4.27
C VAL A 36 -5.70 -4.68 -4.91
N THR A 37 -4.83 -5.41 -5.60
CA THR A 37 -5.20 -6.65 -6.30
C THR A 37 -5.64 -7.74 -5.34
N THR A 38 -5.01 -7.83 -4.16
CA THR A 38 -5.36 -8.77 -3.09
C THR A 38 -6.57 -8.32 -2.26
N GLY A 39 -6.96 -7.04 -2.33
CA GLY A 39 -8.08 -6.49 -1.57
C GLY A 39 -7.68 -5.92 -0.20
N GLY A 40 -6.40 -5.63 -0.01
CA GLY A 40 -5.79 -5.19 1.23
C GLY A 40 -4.50 -5.95 1.51
N ALA A 41 -3.86 -5.63 2.63
CA ALA A 41 -2.68 -6.35 3.07
C ALA A 41 -3.09 -7.63 3.83
N HIS A 42 -2.64 -8.79 3.33
CA HIS A 42 -2.93 -10.10 3.90
C HIS A 42 -1.65 -10.70 4.48
N PHE A 43 -1.65 -11.11 5.76
CA PHE A 43 -0.43 -11.61 6.41
C PHE A 43 0.06 -12.97 5.87
N ASP A 44 -0.82 -13.74 5.25
CA ASP A 44 -0.55 -15.01 4.58
C ASP A 44 -0.07 -14.83 3.13
N ASP A 45 -0.02 -13.59 2.63
CA ASP A 45 0.57 -13.27 1.33
C ASP A 45 2.11 -13.39 1.40
N PRO A 46 2.75 -14.20 0.53
CA PRO A 46 4.20 -14.36 0.52
C PRO A 46 4.95 -13.05 0.26
N ASP A 47 4.34 -12.10 -0.44
CA ASP A 47 4.91 -10.79 -0.74
C ASP A 47 4.57 -9.71 0.29
N TYR A 48 3.76 -10.02 1.32
CA TYR A 48 3.34 -9.07 2.36
C TYR A 48 4.52 -8.32 2.96
N THR A 49 5.54 -9.04 3.44
CA THR A 49 6.67 -8.44 4.16
C THR A 49 7.46 -7.48 3.27
N LYS A 50 7.63 -7.84 1.99
CA LYS A 50 8.34 -7.03 1.01
C LYS A 50 7.57 -5.75 0.70
N ASN A 51 6.29 -5.88 0.36
CA ASN A 51 5.44 -4.77 -0.05
C ASN A 51 5.14 -3.82 1.12
N ASN A 52 4.90 -4.36 2.32
CA ASN A 52 4.67 -3.56 3.51
C ASN A 52 5.90 -2.74 3.89
N LYS A 53 7.11 -3.31 3.82
CA LYS A 53 8.36 -2.57 4.08
C LYS A 53 8.59 -1.43 3.09
N ALA A 54 8.31 -1.68 1.80
CA ALA A 54 8.43 -0.65 0.76
C ALA A 54 7.47 0.52 1.04
N LEU A 55 6.20 0.20 1.36
CA LEU A 55 5.18 1.19 1.66
C LEU A 55 5.49 1.97 2.95
N ASP A 56 5.73 1.29 4.07
CA ASP A 56 6.03 1.91 5.38
C ASP A 56 7.29 2.79 5.32
N GLY A 57 8.35 2.30 4.67
CA GLY A 57 9.60 3.04 4.50
C GLY A 57 9.40 4.34 3.73
N TRP A 58 8.56 4.32 2.70
CA TRP A 58 8.21 5.52 1.95
C TRP A 58 7.27 6.45 2.73
N VAL A 59 6.21 5.92 3.35
CA VAL A 59 5.26 6.72 4.14
C VAL A 59 5.97 7.53 5.22
N LYS A 60 6.95 6.94 5.92
CA LYS A 60 7.78 7.64 6.92
C LYS A 60 8.59 8.81 6.35
N GLN A 61 8.93 8.77 5.06
CA GLN A 61 9.65 9.86 4.39
C GLN A 61 8.72 11.01 3.98
N VAL A 62 7.51 10.70 3.50
CA VAL A 62 6.53 11.73 3.09
C VAL A 62 5.73 12.30 4.26
N CYS A 63 5.62 11.56 5.37
CA CYS A 63 4.98 11.99 6.61
C CYS A 63 5.98 11.90 7.77
N PRO A 64 7.00 12.77 7.83
CA PRO A 64 7.92 12.80 8.97
C PRO A 64 7.17 13.27 10.21
N SER A 65 7.10 12.40 11.21
CA SER A 65 6.55 12.65 12.55
C SER A 65 7.49 13.47 13.42
#